data_AF-A0A7C3CCQ7-F1
#
_entry.id   AF-A0A7C3CCQ7-F1
#
_cell.length_a   1.000
_cell.length_b   1.000
_cell.length_c   1.000
_cell.angle_alpha   90.00
_cell.angle_beta   90.00
_cell.angle_gamma   90.00
#
_symmetry.space_group_name_H-M   'P 1'
#
loop_
_entity.id
_entity.type
_entity.pdbx_description
1 polymer ?
#
loop_
_entity_poly.entity_id
_entity_poly.type
_entity_poly.pdbx_seq_one_letter_code
_entity_poly.pdbx_strand_id
1 'polypeptide(L)'
;MSRSKQQRKKVVKKVVATTPKRTRTAAKIVKEEPLLFEKPNYTYMLIGAGLVALGMIMMLGGAMPDPNTWDPSIIYAKRITILGPMLILAGLVVEIFAIFKKQLR
;
A
#
# COMPACT_ATOMS: atom_id res chain seq x y z
N MET A 1 -85.28 -7.75 22.60
CA MET A 1 -84.99 -9.19 22.74
C MET A 1 -84.28 -9.70 21.48
N SER A 2 -83.38 -10.67 21.67
CA SER A 2 -82.84 -11.60 20.67
C SER A 2 -81.60 -11.23 19.85
N ARG A 3 -80.50 -11.89 20.24
CA ARG A 3 -79.26 -12.11 19.49
C ARG A 3 -79.49 -13.22 18.45
N SER A 4 -78.93 -13.11 17.25
CA SER A 4 -78.31 -14.22 16.49
C SER A 4 -77.71 -13.68 15.19
N LYS A 5 -76.38 -13.64 15.09
CA LYS A 5 -75.59 -14.64 14.33
C LYS A 5 -76.13 -14.89 12.92
N GLN A 6 -75.57 -14.20 11.94
CA GLN A 6 -75.18 -14.86 10.69
C GLN A 6 -73.99 -14.15 10.05
N GLN A 7 -72.84 -14.75 10.30
CA GLN A 7 -71.62 -14.57 9.53
C GLN A 7 -71.86 -15.07 8.09
N ARG A 8 -71.29 -14.38 7.08
CA ARG A 8 -70.45 -14.95 5.99
C ARG A 8 -70.47 -14.04 4.75
N LYS A 9 -69.43 -13.19 4.65
CA LYS A 9 -68.63 -12.93 3.43
C LYS A 9 -67.65 -11.79 3.74
N LYS A 10 -66.75 -12.02 4.70
CA LYS A 10 -65.49 -11.27 4.72
C LYS A 10 -64.55 -11.99 3.78
N VAL A 11 -64.46 -11.47 2.56
CA VAL A 11 -63.41 -11.77 1.60
C VAL A 11 -62.08 -11.73 2.36
N VAL A 12 -61.39 -12.86 2.39
CA VAL A 12 -60.07 -13.00 2.96
C VAL A 12 -59.13 -12.15 2.09
N LYS A 13 -59.03 -10.85 2.39
CA LYS A 13 -57.81 -10.12 2.08
C LYS A 13 -56.74 -10.73 2.94
N LYS A 14 -55.98 -11.66 2.35
CA LYS A 14 -54.69 -12.11 2.85
C LYS A 14 -53.84 -10.84 2.95
N VAL A 15 -53.85 -10.20 4.11
CA VAL A 15 -52.90 -9.16 4.45
C VAL A 15 -51.57 -9.88 4.46
N VAL A 16 -50.86 -9.82 3.33
CA VAL A 16 -49.44 -10.12 3.27
C VAL A 16 -48.82 -9.17 4.28
N ALA A 17 -48.47 -9.70 5.44
CA ALA A 17 -47.64 -9.01 6.39
C ALA A 17 -46.29 -8.80 5.68
N THR A 18 -46.14 -7.66 5.01
CA THR A 18 -44.86 -7.16 4.55
C THR A 18 -44.11 -6.77 5.82
N THR A 19 -43.46 -7.75 6.45
CA THR A 19 -42.43 -7.49 7.44
C THR A 19 -41.44 -6.53 6.79
N PRO A 20 -41.18 -5.33 7.34
CA PRO A 20 -40.08 -4.53 6.84
C PRO A 20 -38.82 -5.35 7.12
N LYS A 21 -38.29 -5.99 6.07
CA LYS A 21 -36.95 -6.56 6.08
C LYS A 21 -36.03 -5.36 6.25
N ARG A 22 -35.79 -5.00 7.51
CA ARG A 22 -34.77 -4.05 7.91
C ARG A 22 -33.48 -4.68 7.46
N THR A 23 -33.08 -4.37 6.23
CA THR A 23 -31.70 -4.48 5.80
C THR A 23 -30.94 -3.63 6.80
N ARG A 24 -30.44 -4.26 7.86
CA ARG A 24 -29.36 -3.70 8.65
C ARG A 24 -28.22 -3.65 7.67
N THR A 25 -28.13 -2.56 6.92
CA THR A 25 -26.88 -2.12 6.34
C THR A 25 -26.01 -1.93 7.57
N ALA A 26 -25.30 -2.99 7.96
CA ALA A 26 -24.21 -2.90 8.88
C ALA A 26 -23.28 -1.91 8.21
N ALA A 27 -23.36 -0.65 8.61
CA ALA A 27 -22.39 0.36 8.26
C ALA A 27 -21.08 -0.22 8.77
N LYS A 28 -20.34 -0.86 7.85
CA LYS A 28 -18.97 -1.27 8.07
C LYS A 28 -18.26 0.04 8.32
N ILE A 29 -18.07 0.38 9.59
CA ILE A 29 -17.17 1.46 9.99
C ILE A 29 -15.81 0.97 9.53
N VAL A 30 -15.46 1.28 8.28
CA VAL A 30 -14.10 1.18 7.80
C VAL A 30 -13.38 2.25 8.62
N LYS A 31 -12.78 1.82 9.72
CA LYS A 31 -11.71 2.60 10.33
C LYS A 31 -10.67 2.71 9.23
N GLU A 32 -10.63 3.86 8.59
CA GLU A 32 -9.52 4.27 7.76
C GLU A 32 -8.32 4.27 8.71
N GLU A 33 -7.54 3.17 8.70
CA GLU A 33 -6.25 3.14 9.36
C GLU A 33 -5.49 4.36 8.85
N PRO A 34 -5.09 5.30 9.73
CA PRO A 34 -4.42 6.51 9.29
C PRO A 34 -3.13 6.07 8.60
N LEU A 35 -3.07 6.26 7.28
CA LEU A 35 -1.85 5.96 6.54
C LEU A 35 -0.71 6.76 7.17
N LEU A 36 0.25 6.02 7.74
CA LEU A 36 1.41 6.60 8.42
C LEU A 36 2.18 7.54 7.48
N PHE A 37 2.00 7.41 6.17
CA PHE A 37 2.62 8.23 5.13
C PHE A 37 1.58 8.87 4.22
N GLU A 38 1.66 10.20 4.10
CA GLU A 38 0.88 11.00 3.14
C GLU A 38 1.44 10.81 1.72
N LYS A 39 0.61 10.97 0.68
CA LYS A 39 0.98 10.80 -0.74
C LYS A 39 2.32 11.47 -1.15
N PRO A 40 2.60 12.75 -0.82
CA PRO A 40 3.87 13.37 -1.19
C PRO A 40 5.08 12.74 -0.49
N ASN A 41 4.90 12.18 0.70
CA ASN A 41 5.99 11.57 1.46
C ASN A 41 6.38 10.21 0.88
N TYR A 42 5.39 9.46 0.39
CA TYR A 42 5.62 8.21 -0.32
C TYR A 42 6.45 8.40 -1.59
N THR A 43 6.27 9.51 -2.31
CA THR A 43 7.09 9.84 -3.49
C THR A 43 8.57 10.00 -3.13
N TYR A 44 8.90 10.71 -2.04
CA TYR A 44 10.29 10.86 -1.61
C TYR A 44 10.91 9.53 -1.15
N MET A 45 10.12 8.69 -0.49
CA MET A 45 10.57 7.35 -0.10
C MET A 45 10.86 6.48 -1.33
N LEU A 46 10.01 6.55 -2.36
CA LEU A 46 10.22 5.84 -3.62
C LEU A 46 11.48 6.33 -4.36
N ILE A 47 11.75 7.64 -4.33
CA ILE A 47 12.96 8.23 -4.90
C ILE A 47 14.20 7.74 -4.14
N GLY A 48 14.17 7.72 -2.81
CA GLY A 48 15.24 7.19 -1.96
C GLY A 48 15.53 5.72 -2.26
N ALA A 49 14.50 4.89 -2.29
CA ALA A 49 14.61 3.48 -2.66
C ALA A 49 15.15 3.29 -4.08
N GLY A 50 14.75 4.14 -5.03
CA GLY A 50 15.27 4.14 -6.40
C GLY A 50 16.78 4.44 -6.46
N LEU A 51 17.26 5.40 -5.67
CA LEU A 51 18.70 5.71 -5.55
C LEU A 51 19.49 4.54 -4.96
N VAL A 52 18.97 3.90 -3.92
CA VAL A 52 19.59 2.70 -3.32
C VAL A 52 19.66 1.57 -4.34
N ALA A 53 18.56 1.30 -5.05
CA ALA A 53 18.51 0.28 -6.09
C ALA A 53 19.51 0.56 -7.22
N LEU A 54 19.61 1.81 -7.66
CA LEU A 54 20.58 2.22 -8.70
C LEU A 54 22.02 2.03 -8.22
N GLY A 55 22.31 2.37 -6.96
CA GLY A 55 23.62 2.15 -6.35
C GLY A 55 23.98 0.66 -6.25
N MET A 56 23.02 -0.19 -5.89
CA MET A 56 23.21 -1.65 -5.88
C MET A 56 23.45 -2.20 -7.28
N ILE A 57 22.70 -1.75 -8.29
CA ILE A 57 22.90 -2.18 -9.68
C ILE A 57 24.30 -1.77 -10.17
N MET A 58 24.76 -0.57 -9.82
CA MET A 58 26.08 -0.10 -10.20
C MET A 58 27.22 -0.95 -9.60
N MET A 59 27.01 -1.55 -8.43
CA MET A 59 27.96 -2.50 -7.83
C MET A 59 28.07 -3.83 -8.59
N LEU A 60 27.03 -4.25 -9.32
CA LEU A 60 27.02 -5.51 -10.07
C LEU A 60 27.91 -5.47 -11.33
N GLY A 61 28.38 -4.29 -11.75
CA GLY A 61 29.03 -4.06 -13.05
C GLY A 61 30.49 -4.51 -13.20
N GLY A 62 31.07 -5.24 -12.24
CA GLY A 62 32.46 -5.71 -12.27
C GLY A 62 32.67 -7.03 -13.03
N ALA A 63 31.88 -7.32 -14.07
CA ALA A 63 31.97 -8.60 -14.76
C ALA A 63 33.24 -8.69 -15.63
N MET A 64 34.02 -9.74 -15.41
CA MET A 64 35.21 -10.08 -16.18
C MET A 64 34.79 -10.57 -17.58
N PRO A 65 35.36 -10.05 -18.68
CA PRO A 65 35.03 -10.52 -20.03
C PRO A 65 35.55 -11.95 -20.30
N ASP A 66 36.62 -12.38 -19.62
CA ASP A 66 37.16 -13.73 -19.70
C ASP A 66 37.30 -14.34 -18.29
N PRO A 67 36.76 -15.54 -18.02
CA PRO A 67 36.79 -16.16 -16.69
C PRO A 67 38.20 -16.66 -16.29
N ASN A 68 39.15 -16.71 -17.23
CA ASN A 68 40.51 -17.20 -17.00
C ASN A 68 41.53 -16.07 -16.74
N THR A 69 41.12 -14.80 -16.84
CA THR A 69 41.99 -13.64 -16.65
C THR A 69 41.38 -12.72 -15.60
N TRP A 70 42.09 -12.50 -14.50
CA TRP A 70 41.65 -11.59 -13.44
C TRP A 70 42.37 -10.25 -13.58
N ASP A 71 41.64 -9.22 -14.03
CA ASP A 71 42.14 -7.85 -14.12
C ASP A 71 41.52 -7.00 -13.00
N PRO A 72 42.28 -6.71 -11.92
CA PRO A 72 41.79 -5.94 -10.79
C PRO A 72 41.35 -4.52 -11.15
N SER A 73 41.83 -3.97 -12.28
CA SER A 73 41.44 -2.62 -12.70
C SER A 73 39.97 -2.51 -13.10
N ILE A 74 39.34 -3.62 -13.50
CA ILE A 74 37.95 -3.68 -13.99
C ILE A 74 36.98 -3.79 -12.81
N ILE A 75 37.28 -4.67 -11.85
CA ILE A 75 36.46 -4.90 -10.64
C ILE A 75 36.66 -3.85 -9.55
N TYR A 76 37.86 -3.29 -9.40
CA TYR A 76 38.16 -2.22 -8.45
C TYR A 76 38.19 -0.84 -9.11
N ALA A 77 37.53 -0.69 -10.26
CA ALA A 77 37.37 0.60 -10.89
C ALA A 77 36.76 1.56 -9.86
N LYS A 78 37.41 2.72 -9.64
CA LYS A 78 36.96 3.74 -8.67
C LYS A 78 35.47 4.08 -8.85
N ARG A 79 34.94 3.97 -10.06
CA ARG A 79 33.52 4.17 -10.38
C ARG A 79 32.59 3.17 -9.68
N ILE A 80 32.95 1.90 -9.59
CA ILE A 80 32.11 0.87 -8.98
C ILE A 80 32.30 0.89 -7.45
N THR A 81 33.55 0.86 -7.01
CA THR A 81 33.90 0.73 -5.58
C THR A 81 33.61 1.98 -4.76
N ILE A 82 33.63 3.18 -5.35
CA ILE A 82 33.41 4.44 -4.60
C ILE A 82 32.04 5.04 -4.94
N LEU A 83 31.69 5.11 -6.22
CA LEU A 83 30.45 5.76 -6.64
C LEU A 83 29.21 4.94 -6.23
N GLY A 84 29.29 3.61 -6.26
CA GLY A 84 28.21 2.71 -5.86
C GLY A 84 27.80 2.91 -4.40
N PRO A 85 28.70 2.71 -3.43
CA PRO A 85 28.38 2.91 -2.02
C PRO A 85 27.97 4.35 -1.71
N MET A 86 28.60 5.34 -2.33
CA MET A 86 28.20 6.75 -2.15
C MET A 86 26.76 7.01 -2.59
N LEU A 87 26.31 6.39 -3.68
CA LEU A 87 24.92 6.53 -4.14
C LEU A 87 23.93 5.90 -3.16
N ILE A 88 24.28 4.73 -2.61
CA ILE A 88 23.48 4.04 -1.60
C ILE A 88 23.37 4.89 -0.33
N LEU A 89 24.49 5.43 0.14
CA LEU A 89 24.52 6.32 1.31
C LEU A 89 23.67 7.58 1.08
N ALA A 90 23.76 8.20 -0.10
CA ALA A 90 22.92 9.32 -0.45
C ALA A 90 21.43 8.94 -0.47
N GLY A 91 21.08 7.77 -1.03
CA GLY A 91 19.71 7.24 -1.04
C GLY A 91 19.17 7.01 0.38
N LEU A 92 19.98 6.43 1.27
CA LEU A 92 19.62 6.23 2.67
C LEU A 92 19.41 7.54 3.43
N VAL A 93 20.25 8.56 3.19
CA VAL A 93 20.05 9.91 3.77
C VAL A 93 18.73 10.51 3.28
N VAL A 94 18.38 10.32 2.00
CA VAL A 94 17.10 10.77 1.44
C VAL A 94 15.93 10.02 2.09
N GLU A 95 16.03 8.70 2.30
CA GLU A 95 14.99 7.92 2.99
C GLU A 95 14.79 8.38 4.44
N ILE A 96 15.89 8.58 5.17
CA ILE A 96 15.87 9.14 6.53
C ILE A 96 15.14 10.48 6.52
N PHE A 97 15.53 11.41 5.65
CA PHE A 97 14.90 12.72 5.56
C PHE A 97 13.41 12.62 5.16
N ALA A 98 13.07 11.74 4.22
CA ALA A 98 11.69 11.50 3.79
C ALA A 98 10.81 11.03 4.96
N ILE A 99 11.30 10.09 5.78
CA ILE A 99 10.56 9.57 6.94
C ILE A 99 10.36 10.69 7.99
N PHE A 100 11.41 11.42 8.33
CA PHE A 100 11.36 12.46 9.37
C PHE A 100 10.56 13.71 8.96
N LYS A 101 10.53 14.06 7.67
CA LYS A 101 9.82 15.25 7.16
C LYS A 101 8.33 15.28 7.53
N LYS A 102 7.67 14.12 7.68
CA LYS A 102 6.28 14.04 8.12
C LYS A 102 6.14 14.05 9.65
N GLN A 103 7.09 13.49 10.40
CA GLN A 103 7.03 13.51 11.86
C GLN A 103 7.17 14.94 12.42
N LEU A 104 7.88 15.81 11.71
CA LEU A 104 8.18 17.18 12.16
C LEU A 104 7.11 18.23 11.77
N ARG A 105 6.00 17.84 11.13
CA ARG A 105 4.92 18.74 10.68
C ARG A 105 3.57 18.26 11.19
#